data_AF-A0AAW8DGI1-F1
#
_entry.id   AF-A0AAW8DGI1-F1
#
_cell.length_a   1.000
_cell.length_b   1.000
_cell.length_c   1.000
_cell.angle_alpha   90.00
_cell.angle_beta   90.00
_cell.angle_gamma   90.00
#
_symmetry.space_group_name_H-M   'P 1'
#
loop_
_entity.id
_entity.type
_entity.pdbx_description
1 polymer ?
#
loop_
_entity_poly.entity_id
_entity_poly.type
_entity_poly.pdbx_seq_one_letter_code
_entity_poly.pdbx_strand_id
1 'polypeptide(L)'
;MAQLRGPGSMTGVNLLAKVYDNGVTKDGKARFVDAQIDARDQRGPGQTNLHLTSQRVTDKDGKTRYNNGAAYSTGQFEEIVKAAGPNFEPITNKDGAEIGRIYAVKANVMPSTKGNGLVLNTKSLEQSDFKVDGQTMDNQFASMKAAKEAAEAAKASRAKEAPAVEAQAEAEAPEQSIDVPLFEEAGLEEPAVG
;
A
#
# COMPACT_ATOMS: atom_id res chain seq x y z
N MET A 1 -0.34 0.23 3.79
CA MET A 1 -0.10 -1.07 3.13
C MET A 1 0.53 -0.84 1.77
N ALA A 2 1.20 -1.87 1.25
CA ALA A 2 1.85 -1.86 -0.03
C ALA A 2 0.85 -1.81 -1.20
N GLN A 3 1.25 -1.15 -2.28
CA GLN A 3 0.48 -0.97 -3.50
C GLN A 3 1.16 -1.73 -4.64
N LEU A 4 0.59 -2.89 -4.98
CA LEU A 4 0.99 -3.68 -6.15
C LEU A 4 -0.09 -3.53 -7.21
N ARG A 5 0.24 -2.82 -8.30
CA ARG A 5 -0.69 -2.50 -9.39
C ARG A 5 -0.08 -2.94 -10.72
N GLY A 6 -0.95 -3.41 -11.61
CA GLY A 6 -0.58 -3.82 -12.97
C GLY A 6 -0.38 -5.34 -13.13
N PRO A 7 -0.41 -5.84 -14.38
CA PRO A 7 -0.21 -7.25 -14.69
C PRO A 7 1.12 -7.76 -14.15
N GLY A 8 1.13 -8.94 -13.52
CA GLY A 8 2.35 -9.56 -12.97
C GLY A 8 2.92 -8.87 -11.71
N SER A 9 2.31 -7.80 -11.20
CA SER A 9 2.80 -7.12 -9.98
C SER A 9 2.64 -7.96 -8.71
N MET A 10 1.77 -8.97 -8.74
CA MET A 10 1.46 -9.85 -7.60
C MET A 10 2.18 -11.20 -7.66
N THR A 11 3.02 -11.46 -8.66
CA THR A 11 3.66 -12.77 -8.85
C THR A 11 5.16 -12.73 -8.55
N GLY A 12 5.69 -13.72 -7.83
CA GLY A 12 7.12 -13.83 -7.50
C GLY A 12 7.66 -12.58 -6.80
N VAL A 13 6.96 -12.11 -5.77
CA VAL A 13 7.39 -10.97 -4.93
C VAL A 13 8.38 -11.47 -3.90
N ASN A 14 9.52 -10.81 -3.76
CA ASN A 14 10.42 -11.05 -2.63
C ASN A 14 9.84 -10.41 -1.37
N LEU A 15 9.67 -11.23 -0.34
CA LEU A 15 8.94 -10.89 0.87
C LEU A 15 9.77 -11.22 2.10
N LEU A 16 9.63 -10.37 3.10
CA LEU A 16 10.10 -10.60 4.46
C LEU A 16 8.90 -10.95 5.33
N ALA A 17 8.84 -12.21 5.77
CA ALA A 17 7.83 -12.71 6.69
C ALA A 17 8.35 -12.57 8.12
N LYS A 18 7.92 -11.52 8.80
CA LYS A 18 8.27 -11.23 10.19
C LYS A 18 7.29 -11.90 11.14
N VAL A 19 7.81 -12.65 12.09
CA VAL A 19 7.02 -13.48 12.99
C VAL A 19 7.54 -13.33 14.42
N TYR A 20 6.66 -12.98 15.35
CA TYR A 20 6.99 -12.93 16.78
C TYR A 20 6.51 -14.19 17.49
N ASP A 21 7.22 -14.60 18.52
CA ASP A 21 6.90 -15.84 19.25
C ASP A 21 5.56 -15.75 19.99
N ASN A 22 5.22 -14.56 20.48
CA ASN A 22 3.92 -14.27 21.09
C ASN A 22 2.79 -14.03 20.06
N GLY A 23 3.09 -14.05 18.76
CA GLY A 23 2.17 -13.74 17.68
C GLY A 23 1.19 -14.87 17.35
N VAL A 24 0.68 -15.60 18.33
CA VAL A 24 -0.26 -16.73 18.10
C VAL A 24 -1.70 -16.34 18.42
N THR A 25 -2.65 -16.93 17.70
CA THR A 25 -4.08 -16.79 18.04
C THR A 25 -4.37 -17.40 19.40
N LYS A 26 -5.46 -16.96 20.08
CA LYS A 26 -5.88 -17.48 21.39
C LYS A 26 -5.99 -19.02 21.41
N ASP A 27 -6.48 -19.60 20.33
CA ASP A 27 -6.64 -21.05 20.17
C ASP A 27 -5.35 -21.79 19.78
N GLY A 28 -4.24 -21.07 19.56
CA GLY A 28 -2.95 -21.64 19.13
C GLY A 28 -2.92 -22.19 17.70
N LYS A 29 -4.04 -22.21 16.97
CA LYS A 29 -4.18 -22.84 15.65
C LYS A 29 -3.57 -22.04 14.50
N ALA A 30 -3.32 -20.76 14.71
CA ALA A 30 -2.73 -19.88 13.71
C ALA A 30 -1.73 -18.93 14.35
N ARG A 31 -0.80 -18.45 13.51
CA ARG A 31 0.21 -17.46 13.85
C ARG A 31 0.06 -16.24 12.95
N PHE A 32 0.23 -15.06 13.53
CA PHE A 32 0.26 -13.80 12.82
C PHE A 32 1.64 -13.59 12.20
N VAL A 33 1.67 -13.43 10.89
CA VAL A 33 2.85 -13.12 10.11
C VAL A 33 2.68 -11.72 9.53
N ASP A 34 3.61 -10.84 9.86
CA ASP A 34 3.74 -9.52 9.23
C ASP A 34 4.62 -9.67 7.98
N ALA A 35 3.97 -9.77 6.83
CA ALA A 35 4.65 -9.88 5.54
C ALA A 35 4.86 -8.50 4.93
N GLN A 36 6.10 -8.24 4.50
CA GLN A 36 6.51 -7.00 3.85
C GLN A 36 7.18 -7.30 2.51
N ILE A 37 7.06 -6.39 1.54
CA ILE A 37 7.90 -6.42 0.34
C ILE A 37 9.33 -6.09 0.76
N ASP A 38 10.32 -6.88 0.32
CA ASP A 38 11.73 -6.53 0.52
C ASP A 38 12.06 -5.23 -0.23
N ALA A 39 12.71 -4.26 0.42
CA ALA A 39 13.08 -2.98 -0.18
C ALA A 39 13.97 -3.12 -1.43
N ARG A 40 14.67 -4.26 -1.57
CA ARG A 40 15.50 -4.58 -2.73
C ARG A 40 14.70 -5.17 -3.89
N ASP A 41 13.46 -5.61 -3.65
CA ASP A 41 12.55 -5.99 -4.73
C ASP A 41 12.23 -4.75 -5.58
N GLN A 42 12.12 -4.92 -6.90
CA GLN A 42 11.76 -3.83 -7.82
C GLN A 42 10.46 -3.10 -7.44
N ARG A 43 9.58 -3.75 -6.68
CA ARG A 43 8.31 -3.19 -6.21
C ARG A 43 8.45 -2.40 -4.90
N GLY A 44 9.55 -2.53 -4.18
CA GLY A 44 9.77 -1.86 -2.90
C GLY A 44 9.97 -0.34 -3.00
N PRO A 45 10.91 0.15 -3.85
CA PRO A 45 11.21 1.57 -3.97
C PRO A 45 9.98 2.43 -4.31
N GLY A 46 9.89 3.60 -3.68
CA GLY A 46 8.78 4.54 -3.87
C GLY A 46 7.53 4.23 -3.03
N GLN A 47 7.49 3.10 -2.33
CA GLN A 47 6.40 2.80 -1.39
C GLN A 47 6.68 3.36 0.00
N THR A 48 5.76 4.17 0.51
CA THR A 48 5.82 4.70 1.89
C THR A 48 5.47 3.68 2.96
N ASN A 49 4.99 2.50 2.55
CA ASN A 49 4.62 1.40 3.44
C ASN A 49 4.76 0.06 2.70
N LEU A 50 5.68 -0.79 3.16
CA LEU A 50 5.99 -2.08 2.52
C LEU A 50 5.14 -3.25 3.04
N HIS A 51 4.33 -3.05 4.09
CA HIS A 51 3.50 -4.11 4.68
C HIS A 51 2.37 -4.52 3.75
N LEU A 52 2.19 -5.82 3.53
CA LEU A 52 1.11 -6.34 2.68
C LEU A 52 -0.28 -6.04 3.25
N THR A 53 -0.44 -6.08 4.56
CA THR A 53 -1.66 -5.73 5.28
C THR A 53 -1.39 -4.63 6.28
N SER A 54 -2.39 -3.77 6.52
CA SER A 54 -2.31 -2.75 7.55
C SER A 54 -3.70 -2.34 7.98
N GLN A 55 -4.10 -2.79 9.17
CA GLN A 55 -5.42 -2.58 9.74
C GLN A 55 -5.38 -1.62 10.91
N ARG A 56 -6.33 -0.69 10.97
CA ARG A 56 -6.53 0.11 12.19
C ARG A 56 -7.19 -0.73 13.25
N VAL A 57 -6.60 -0.75 14.45
CA VAL A 57 -7.13 -1.43 15.62
C VAL A 57 -7.14 -0.44 16.77
N THR A 58 -8.26 -0.32 17.45
CA THR A 58 -8.35 0.50 18.66
C THR A 58 -7.86 -0.33 19.84
N ASP A 59 -6.84 0.17 20.52
CA ASP A 59 -6.32 -0.46 21.73
C ASP A 59 -7.26 -0.28 22.92
N LYS A 60 -7.01 -0.97 24.03
CA LYS A 60 -7.79 -0.83 25.26
C LYS A 60 -7.72 0.58 25.83
N ASP A 61 -6.62 1.29 25.56
CA ASP A 61 -6.42 2.69 25.91
C ASP A 61 -7.12 3.68 24.95
N GLY A 62 -7.94 3.20 24.00
CA GLY A 62 -8.61 4.03 22.99
C GLY A 62 -7.69 4.56 21.89
N LYS A 63 -6.38 4.28 21.94
CA LYS A 63 -5.41 4.70 20.93
C LYS A 63 -5.53 3.83 19.68
N THR A 64 -5.60 4.46 18.51
CA THR A 64 -5.53 3.73 17.23
C THR A 64 -4.10 3.25 16.99
N ARG A 65 -3.95 1.94 16.81
CA ARG A 65 -2.71 1.28 16.36
C ARG A 65 -2.94 0.62 15.00
N TYR A 66 -1.84 0.29 14.33
CA TYR A 66 -1.90 -0.48 13.09
C TYR A 66 -1.44 -1.92 13.35
N ASN A 67 -2.26 -2.88 12.94
CA ASN A 67 -1.93 -4.29 12.90
C ASN A 67 -1.57 -4.67 11.46
N ASN A 68 -0.34 -5.11 11.26
CA ASN A 68 0.17 -5.54 9.96
C ASN A 68 0.28 -7.08 9.85
N GLY A 69 -0.22 -7.81 10.84
CA GLY A 69 -0.21 -9.27 10.85
C GLY A 69 -1.39 -9.86 10.09
N ALA A 70 -1.12 -10.86 9.25
CA ALA A 70 -2.12 -11.77 8.71
C ALA A 70 -2.01 -13.13 9.40
N ALA A 71 -3.14 -13.78 9.70
CA ALA A 71 -3.15 -15.08 10.35
C ALA A 71 -2.93 -16.20 9.32
N TYR A 72 -1.96 -17.07 9.59
CA TYR A 72 -1.67 -18.29 8.84
C TYR A 72 -1.82 -19.49 9.76
N SER A 73 -2.38 -20.59 9.26
CA SER A 73 -2.43 -21.84 10.03
C SER A 73 -1.01 -22.36 10.33
N THR A 74 -0.89 -23.28 11.28
CA THR A 74 0.40 -23.92 11.59
C THR A 74 1.05 -24.51 10.32
N GLY A 75 0.30 -25.28 9.52
CA GLY A 75 0.83 -25.87 8.28
C GLY A 75 1.27 -24.82 7.26
N GLN A 76 0.51 -23.72 7.11
CA GLN A 76 0.90 -22.61 6.24
C GLN A 76 2.18 -21.92 6.73
N PHE A 77 2.36 -21.78 8.04
CA PHE A 77 3.58 -21.22 8.61
C PHE A 77 4.78 -22.16 8.40
N GLU A 78 4.60 -23.47 8.57
CA GLU A 78 5.65 -24.46 8.29
C GLU A 78 6.10 -24.42 6.83
N GLU A 79 5.18 -24.22 5.87
CA GLU A 79 5.54 -24.01 4.46
C GLU A 79 6.43 -22.77 4.28
N ILE A 80 6.12 -21.66 4.96
CA ILE A 80 6.93 -20.43 4.91
C ILE A 80 8.34 -20.68 5.44
N VAL A 81 8.46 -21.35 6.60
CA VAL A 81 9.77 -21.67 7.20
C VAL A 81 10.56 -22.61 6.28
N LYS A 82 9.90 -23.63 5.73
CA LYS A 82 10.52 -24.59 4.80
C LYS A 82 11.02 -23.91 3.53
N ALA A 83 10.26 -22.96 2.98
CA ALA A 83 10.64 -22.24 1.77
C ALA A 83 11.78 -21.24 2.01
N ALA A 84 11.83 -20.60 3.18
CA ALA A 84 12.94 -19.75 3.57
C ALA A 84 14.24 -20.54 3.77
N GLY A 85 14.13 -21.78 4.27
CA GLY A 85 15.27 -22.64 4.55
C GLY A 85 16.23 -21.97 5.54
N PRO A 86 17.54 -21.86 5.23
CA PRO A 86 18.50 -21.17 6.11
C PRO A 86 18.43 -19.64 6.02
N ASN A 87 17.55 -19.07 5.19
CA ASN A 87 17.45 -17.62 4.97
C ASN A 87 16.52 -16.97 5.99
N PHE A 88 16.98 -16.89 7.23
CA PHE A 88 16.26 -16.23 8.32
C PHE A 88 17.22 -15.45 9.23
N GLU A 89 16.66 -14.47 9.95
CA GLU A 89 17.38 -13.67 10.94
C GLU A 89 16.56 -13.59 12.24
N PRO A 90 17.18 -13.77 13.42
CA PRO A 90 16.50 -13.62 14.69
C PRO A 90 16.15 -12.14 14.98
N ILE A 91 15.00 -11.92 15.59
CA ILE A 91 14.60 -10.62 16.13
C ILE A 91 14.92 -10.67 17.61
N THR A 92 15.88 -9.87 18.06
CA THR A 92 16.24 -9.78 19.48
C THR A 92 15.64 -8.55 20.14
N ASN A 93 15.24 -8.66 21.40
CA ASN A 93 14.88 -7.51 22.22
C ASN A 93 16.14 -6.78 22.74
N LYS A 94 15.96 -5.67 23.46
CA LYS A 94 17.06 -4.90 24.09
C LYS A 94 17.95 -5.72 25.00
N ASP A 95 17.39 -6.77 25.62
CA ASP A 95 18.11 -7.70 26.50
C ASP A 95 18.88 -8.80 25.74
N GLY A 96 18.85 -8.78 24.39
CA GLY A 96 19.48 -9.80 23.55
C GLY A 96 18.69 -11.11 23.40
N ALA A 97 17.55 -11.24 24.08
CA ALA A 97 16.67 -12.41 23.95
C ALA A 97 15.95 -12.41 22.59
N GLU A 98 15.92 -13.56 21.91
CA GLU A 98 15.11 -13.78 20.71
C GLU A 98 13.63 -13.68 21.06
N ILE A 99 12.91 -12.81 20.34
CA ILE A 99 11.46 -12.57 20.49
C ILE A 99 10.69 -12.89 19.20
N GLY A 100 11.38 -13.39 18.19
CA GLY A 100 10.83 -13.71 16.89
C GLY A 100 11.90 -13.92 15.82
N ARG A 101 11.47 -14.11 14.58
CA ARG A 101 12.34 -14.32 13.42
C ARG A 101 11.77 -13.66 12.17
N ILE A 102 12.67 -13.29 11.26
CA ILE A 102 12.35 -12.82 9.92
C ILE A 102 12.75 -13.91 8.94
N TYR A 103 11.83 -14.33 8.09
CA TYR A 103 12.06 -15.32 7.04
C TYR A 103 12.00 -14.63 5.68
N ALA A 104 13.01 -14.83 4.84
CA ALA A 104 12.99 -14.33 3.47
C ALA A 104 12.43 -15.39 2.52
N VAL A 105 11.33 -15.05 1.86
CA VAL A 105 10.66 -15.94 0.90
C VAL A 105 10.26 -15.18 -0.35
N LYS A 106 10.16 -15.89 -1.46
CA LYS A 106 9.56 -15.39 -2.69
C LYS A 106 8.21 -16.05 -2.88
N ALA A 107 7.17 -15.27 -3.15
CA ALA A 107 5.84 -15.83 -3.35
C ALA A 107 4.96 -14.93 -4.19
N ASN A 108 3.88 -15.51 -4.73
CA ASN A 108 2.76 -14.72 -5.19
C ASN A 108 2.03 -14.12 -3.98
N VAL A 109 1.45 -12.95 -4.15
CA VAL A 109 0.57 -12.31 -3.18
C VAL A 109 -0.85 -12.29 -3.73
N MET A 110 -1.82 -12.30 -2.83
CA MET A 110 -3.23 -12.30 -3.19
C MET A 110 -4.02 -11.39 -2.25
N PRO A 111 -5.18 -10.88 -2.68
CA PRO A 111 -6.08 -10.17 -1.78
C PRO A 111 -6.46 -11.03 -0.57
N SER A 112 -6.42 -10.42 0.61
CA SER A 112 -6.93 -11.05 1.82
C SER A 112 -8.43 -11.28 1.69
N THR A 113 -8.89 -12.48 2.05
CA THR A 113 -10.34 -12.78 2.15
C THR A 113 -11.06 -11.88 3.14
N LYS A 114 -10.34 -11.28 4.09
CA LYS A 114 -10.89 -10.33 5.06
C LYS A 114 -10.98 -8.89 4.54
N GLY A 115 -10.56 -8.63 3.29
CA GLY A 115 -10.59 -7.30 2.67
C GLY A 115 -9.54 -6.31 3.19
N ASN A 116 -8.57 -6.79 3.97
CA ASN A 116 -7.67 -5.93 4.76
C ASN A 116 -6.30 -5.69 4.13
N GLY A 117 -6.19 -5.96 2.84
CA GLY A 117 -4.96 -5.79 2.07
C GLY A 117 -4.55 -7.08 1.37
N LEU A 118 -3.24 -7.30 1.28
CA LEU A 118 -2.65 -8.46 0.62
C LEU A 118 -2.14 -9.48 1.65
N VAL A 119 -2.08 -10.73 1.23
CA VAL A 119 -1.47 -11.84 1.97
C VAL A 119 -0.55 -12.63 1.04
N LEU A 120 0.43 -13.28 1.63
CA LEU A 120 1.31 -14.21 0.94
C LEU A 120 0.53 -15.47 0.58
N ASN A 121 0.71 -15.98 -0.64
CA ASN A 121 0.16 -17.27 -1.05
C ASN A 121 1.16 -18.39 -0.77
N THR A 122 0.86 -19.23 0.22
CA THR A 122 1.78 -20.31 0.63
C THR A 122 1.97 -21.39 -0.43
N LYS A 123 1.07 -21.49 -1.40
CA LYS A 123 1.17 -22.48 -2.49
C LYS A 123 2.21 -22.15 -3.56
N SER A 124 2.76 -20.93 -3.53
CA SER A 124 3.74 -20.42 -4.50
C SER A 124 5.05 -20.02 -3.83
N LEU A 125 5.35 -20.63 -2.69
CA LEU A 125 6.51 -20.30 -1.90
C LEU A 125 7.79 -20.85 -2.51
N GLU A 126 8.76 -19.98 -2.67
CA GLU A 126 10.11 -20.25 -3.10
C GLU A 126 11.09 -19.53 -2.15
N GLN A 127 12.36 -19.90 -2.25
CA GLN A 127 13.41 -19.18 -1.53
C GLN A 127 13.53 -17.76 -2.10
N SER A 128 13.70 -16.76 -1.22
CA SER A 128 13.96 -15.38 -1.66
C SER A 128 15.24 -15.30 -2.49
N ASP A 129 15.24 -14.40 -3.48
CA ASP A 129 16.43 -14.04 -4.25
C ASP A 129 17.46 -13.30 -3.38
N PHE A 130 17.01 -12.73 -2.25
CA PHE A 130 17.83 -11.94 -1.34
C PHE A 130 18.02 -12.60 0.03
N LYS A 131 19.23 -12.51 0.55
CA LYS A 131 19.55 -12.96 1.92
C LYS A 131 19.10 -11.92 2.95
N VAL A 132 18.62 -12.41 4.08
CA VAL A 132 18.34 -11.59 5.27
C VAL A 132 19.57 -11.58 6.15
N ASP A 133 19.86 -10.40 6.67
CA ASP A 133 20.95 -10.08 7.58
C ASP A 133 20.49 -9.00 8.56
N GLY A 134 21.35 -8.67 9.52
CA GLY A 134 21.08 -7.62 10.51
C GLY A 134 20.80 -6.23 9.91
N GLN A 135 21.18 -5.95 8.67
CA GLN A 135 20.92 -4.66 8.00
C GLN A 135 19.59 -4.64 7.23
N THR A 136 18.95 -5.80 7.06
CA THR A 136 17.76 -5.93 6.21
C THR A 136 16.61 -5.05 6.73
N MET A 137 16.40 -4.96 8.05
CA MET A 137 15.36 -4.08 8.61
C MET A 137 15.73 -2.59 8.52
N ASP A 138 17.00 -2.23 8.64
CA ASP A 138 17.45 -0.85 8.43
C ASP A 138 17.22 -0.42 6.98
N ASN A 139 17.47 -1.31 6.01
CA ASN A 139 17.18 -1.07 4.60
C ASN A 139 15.68 -0.88 4.34
N GLN A 140 14.82 -1.67 5.00
CA GLN A 140 13.36 -1.46 4.94
C GLN A 140 12.97 -0.07 5.43
N PHE A 141 13.52 0.35 6.57
CA PHE A 141 13.21 1.65 7.16
C PHE A 141 13.74 2.80 6.28
N ALA A 142 14.96 2.69 5.79
CA ALA A 142 15.57 3.68 4.91
C ALA A 142 14.77 3.86 3.61
N SER A 143 14.34 2.76 2.98
CA SER A 143 13.52 2.80 1.77
C SER A 143 12.18 3.50 2.00
N MET A 144 11.46 3.14 3.08
CA MET A 144 10.20 3.79 3.43
C MET A 144 10.37 5.27 3.77
N LYS A 145 11.46 5.64 4.48
CA LYS A 145 11.77 7.04 4.80
C LYS A 145 12.03 7.85 3.54
N ALA A 146 12.88 7.35 2.64
CA ALA A 146 13.17 8.01 1.37
C ALA A 146 11.92 8.19 0.52
N ALA A 147 11.05 7.17 0.45
CA ALA A 147 9.76 7.26 -0.24
C ALA A 147 8.83 8.30 0.40
N LYS A 148 8.84 8.42 1.73
CA LYS A 148 8.05 9.43 2.45
C LYS A 148 8.55 10.84 2.17
N GLU A 149 9.86 11.07 2.25
CA GLU A 149 10.48 12.36 1.96
C GLU A 149 10.23 12.79 0.51
N ALA A 150 10.34 11.86 -0.46
CA ALA A 150 10.00 12.12 -1.86
C ALA A 150 8.51 12.47 -2.04
N ALA A 151 7.61 11.77 -1.35
CA ALA A 151 6.18 12.06 -1.39
C ALA A 151 5.83 13.41 -0.75
N GLU A 152 6.51 13.80 0.34
CA GLU A 152 6.35 15.11 0.97
C GLU A 152 6.88 16.23 0.08
N ALA A 153 8.05 16.05 -0.55
CA ALA A 153 8.59 17.00 -1.52
C ALA A 153 7.67 17.18 -2.73
N ALA A 154 7.15 16.09 -3.31
CA ALA A 154 6.20 16.15 -4.43
C ALA A 154 4.90 16.88 -4.06
N LYS A 155 4.39 16.69 -2.84
CA LYS A 155 3.22 17.44 -2.34
C LYS A 155 3.52 18.92 -2.15
N ALA A 156 4.70 19.26 -1.62
CA ALA A 156 5.11 20.64 -1.44
C ALA A 156 5.32 21.37 -2.78
N SER A 157 5.89 20.71 -3.79
CA SER A 157 6.01 21.27 -5.15
C SER A 157 4.65 21.46 -5.81
N ARG A 158 3.76 20.45 -5.74
CA ARG A 158 2.40 20.55 -6.28
C ARG A 158 1.56 21.63 -5.59
N ALA A 159 1.78 21.88 -4.30
CA ALA A 159 1.14 22.98 -3.56
C ALA A 159 1.70 24.36 -3.94
N LYS A 160 2.96 24.44 -4.41
CA LYS A 160 3.57 25.68 -4.90
C LYS A 160 3.22 26.01 -6.36
N GLU A 161 2.87 25.02 -7.16
CA GLU A 161 2.40 25.21 -8.56
C GLU A 161 0.88 25.49 -8.65
N ALA A 162 0.13 25.29 -7.56
CA ALA A 162 -1.31 25.50 -7.51
C ALA A 162 -1.82 26.95 -7.69
N PRO A 163 -1.09 28.06 -7.41
CA PRO A 163 -1.65 29.39 -7.64
C PRO A 163 -1.54 29.87 -9.09
N ALA A 164 -0.95 29.09 -10.03
CA ALA A 164 -0.80 29.52 -11.42
C ALA A 164 -1.89 28.99 -12.38
N VAL A 165 -2.63 27.94 -12.00
CA VAL A 165 -3.64 27.34 -12.89
C VAL A 165 -5.02 28.01 -12.74
N GLU A 166 -5.33 28.56 -11.56
CA GLU A 166 -6.57 29.34 -11.36
C GLU A 166 -6.51 30.74 -11.99
N ALA A 167 -5.31 31.32 -12.17
CA ALA A 167 -5.15 32.64 -12.80
C ALA A 167 -5.19 32.63 -14.35
N GLN A 168 -5.04 31.47 -14.99
CA GLN A 168 -5.18 31.35 -16.45
C GLN A 168 -6.57 30.92 -16.90
N ALA A 169 -7.38 30.29 -16.04
CA ALA A 169 -8.76 29.93 -16.36
C ALA A 169 -9.73 31.15 -16.36
N GLU A 170 -9.35 32.26 -15.72
CA GLU A 170 -10.17 33.48 -15.66
C GLU A 170 -9.81 34.53 -16.73
N ALA A 171 -8.76 34.29 -17.53
CA ALA A 171 -8.32 35.20 -18.60
C ALA A 171 -8.75 34.77 -20.02
N GLU A 172 -9.38 33.61 -20.19
CA GLU A 172 -9.86 33.07 -21.47
C GLU A 172 -11.38 32.91 -21.56
N ALA A 173 -12.14 33.74 -20.83
CA ALA A 173 -13.57 33.93 -21.12
C ALA A 173 -13.72 35.10 -22.12
N PRO A 174 -13.89 34.87 -23.43
CA PRO A 174 -14.20 35.95 -24.36
C PRO A 174 -15.60 36.51 -24.03
N GLU A 175 -15.65 37.81 -23.76
CA GLU A 175 -16.86 38.62 -23.75
C GLU A 175 -17.60 38.44 -25.08
N GLN A 176 -18.67 37.65 -25.09
CA GLN A 176 -19.65 37.69 -26.18
C GLN A 176 -20.78 38.64 -25.81
N SER A 177 -20.57 39.88 -26.23
CA SER A 177 -21.59 40.88 -26.51
C SER A 177 -22.80 40.27 -27.20
N ILE A 178 -23.94 40.24 -26.52
CA ILE A 178 -25.23 39.98 -27.16
C ILE A 178 -25.82 41.35 -27.51
N ASP A 179 -25.41 41.85 -28.67
CA ASP A 179 -26.06 42.94 -29.38
C ASP A 179 -27.40 42.38 -29.90
N VAL A 180 -28.52 42.91 -29.43
CA VAL A 180 -29.86 42.53 -29.90
C VAL A 180 -30.26 43.53 -30.98
N PRO A 181 -30.28 43.16 -32.28
CA PRO A 181 -30.79 44.07 -33.28
C PRO A 181 -32.32 44.05 -33.27
N LEU A 182 -32.85 45.25 -33.06
CA LEU A 182 -34.16 45.76 -33.45
C LEU A 182 -34.49 45.38 -34.90
N PHE A 183 -35.59 44.64 -35.12
CA PHE A 183 -36.35 44.71 -36.37
C PHE A 183 -37.85 44.73 -36.09
N GLU A 184 -38.43 45.78 -36.67
CA GLU A 184 -39.80 46.28 -36.62
C GLU A 184 -40.67 45.58 -37.69
N GLU A 185 -41.97 45.43 -37.39
CA GLU A 185 -43.17 45.22 -38.23
C GLU A 185 -43.12 44.51 -39.61
N ALA A 186 -44.04 43.55 -39.83
CA ALA A 186 -45.31 43.81 -40.57
C ALA A 186 -46.07 42.53 -41.00
N GLY A 187 -47.38 42.47 -40.66
CA GLY A 187 -48.48 41.77 -41.37
C GLY A 187 -48.55 40.23 -41.31
N LEU A 188 -49.69 39.54 -41.24
CA LEU A 188 -51.10 39.84 -41.46
C LEU A 188 -51.96 38.69 -40.87
N GLU A 189 -53.11 39.06 -40.31
CA GLU A 189 -54.41 38.35 -40.32
C GLU A 189 -54.65 37.03 -39.55
N GLU A 190 -55.52 37.14 -38.54
CA GLU A 190 -56.46 36.13 -38.02
C GLU A 190 -57.41 35.58 -39.14
N PRO A 191 -58.40 34.66 -38.92
CA PRO A 191 -58.93 34.08 -37.66
C PRO A 191 -59.34 32.59 -37.70
N ALA A 192 -59.90 32.16 -36.56
CA ALA A 192 -61.11 31.34 -36.42
C ALA A 192 -60.97 29.86 -35.99
N VAL A 193 -61.26 29.66 -34.70
CA VAL A 193 -62.33 28.81 -34.13
C VAL A 193 -62.74 27.55 -34.90
N GLY A 194 -62.61 26.42 -34.20
CA GLY A 194 -63.43 25.22 -34.34
C GLY A 194 -63.61 24.58 -32.97
#